data_AF-A0A658NKC1-F1
#
_entry.id   AF-A0A658NKC1-F1
#
_cell.length_a   1.000
_cell.length_b   1.000
_cell.length_c   1.000
_cell.angle_alpha   90.00
_cell.angle_beta   90.00
_cell.angle_gamma   90.00
#
_symmetry.space_group_name_H-M   'P 1'
#
loop_
_entity.id
_entity.type
_entity.pdbx_description
1 polymer ?
#
loop_
_entity_poly.entity_id
_entity_poly.type
_entity_poly.pdbx_seq_one_letter_code
_entity_poly.pdbx_strand_id
1 'polypeptide(L)'
;INKEAQNNLIRGSVILTKVDKEGNTLEGAVFSVRDRNNKRIPGYTKLTTNGNGQIEAKNLLPGEYQFVEEKAPEHYEIDKK
;
A
#
# COMPACT_ATOMS: atom_id res chain seq x y z
N ILE A 1 -22.71 38.47 3.70
CA ILE A 1 -21.68 37.78 4.51
C ILE A 1 -21.21 36.55 3.74
N ASN A 2 -20.00 36.58 3.18
CA ASN A 2 -19.40 35.40 2.54
C ASN A 2 -18.83 34.51 3.66
N LYS A 3 -19.28 33.25 3.73
CA LYS A 3 -18.68 32.23 4.59
C LYS A 3 -17.81 31.35 3.71
N GLU A 4 -16.50 31.35 3.96
CA GLU A 4 -15.58 30.39 3.37
C GLU A 4 -15.37 29.25 4.35
N ALA A 5 -15.45 28.01 3.87
CA ALA A 5 -15.14 26.81 4.64
C ALA A 5 -13.74 26.32 4.25
N GLN A 6 -12.84 26.21 5.21
CA GLN A 6 -11.53 25.58 5.02
C GLN A 6 -11.69 24.06 5.14
N ASN A 7 -11.47 23.33 4.05
CA ASN A 7 -11.44 21.87 4.09
C ASN A 7 -10.00 21.42 4.40
N ASN A 8 -9.75 20.94 5.61
CA ASN A 8 -8.43 20.40 5.97
C ASN A 8 -8.28 18.98 5.41
N LEU A 9 -7.30 18.79 4.51
CA LEU A 9 -6.92 17.48 4.01
C LEU A 9 -6.20 16.69 5.12
N ILE A 10 -6.91 15.76 5.77
CA ILE A 10 -6.29 14.82 6.71
C ILE A 10 -5.60 13.73 5.90
N ARG A 11 -4.27 13.66 5.97
CA ARG A 11 -3.52 12.61 5.28
C ARG A 11 -3.49 11.34 6.10
N GLY A 12 -3.72 10.21 5.44
CA GLY A 12 -3.69 8.88 6.06
C GLY A 12 -2.32 8.21 5.94
N SER A 13 -2.09 7.23 6.81
CA SER A 13 -0.99 6.28 6.76
C SER A 13 -1.53 4.87 6.89
N VAL A 14 -1.02 3.93 6.09
CA VAL A 14 -1.40 2.52 6.11
C VAL A 14 -0.15 1.66 6.18
N ILE A 15 -0.19 0.63 7.02
CA ILE A 15 0.84 -0.42 7.09
C ILE A 15 0.22 -1.71 6.57
N LEU A 16 0.86 -2.30 5.57
CA LEU A 16 0.55 -3.64 5.08
C LEU A 16 1.57 -4.61 5.66
N THR A 17 1.11 -5.71 6.26
CA THR A 17 1.96 -6.82 6.70
C THR A 17 1.64 -8.05 5.85
N LYS A 18 2.62 -8.55 5.10
CA LYS A 18 2.48 -9.76 4.28
C LYS A 18 2.89 -10.97 5.10
N VAL A 19 1.98 -11.94 5.17
CA VAL A 19 2.19 -13.23 5.83
C VAL A 19 1.90 -14.39 4.88
N ASP A 20 2.39 -15.58 5.22
CA ASP A 20 2.01 -16.85 4.60
C ASP A 20 0.74 -17.45 5.24
N LYS A 21 0.40 -18.69 4.87
CA LYS A 21 -0.77 -19.41 5.40
C LYS A 21 -0.65 -19.79 6.87
N GLU A 22 0.58 -19.88 7.39
CA GLU A 22 0.88 -20.24 8.78
C GLU A 22 1.01 -18.99 9.68
N GLY A 23 1.01 -17.80 9.07
CA GLY A 23 1.14 -16.51 9.76
C GLY A 23 2.56 -15.98 9.84
N ASN A 24 3.53 -16.61 9.18
CA ASN A 24 4.91 -16.14 9.15
C ASN A 24 5.04 -14.93 8.21
N THR A 25 5.80 -13.92 8.62
CA THR A 25 6.02 -12.71 7.82
C THR A 25 6.92 -12.97 6.63
N LEU A 26 6.59 -12.37 5.48
CA LEU A 26 7.32 -12.59 4.23
C LEU A 26 8.04 -11.33 3.75
N GLU A 27 9.36 -11.37 3.75
CA GLU A 27 10.23 -10.35 3.18
C GLU A 27 10.35 -10.48 1.66
N GLY A 28 10.59 -9.37 0.95
CA GLY A 28 10.93 -9.38 -0.48
C GLY A 28 9.75 -9.37 -1.44
N ALA A 29 8.50 -9.37 -0.96
CA ALA A 29 7.32 -9.15 -1.80
C ALA A 29 7.29 -7.71 -2.30
N VAL A 30 7.00 -7.50 -3.58
CA VAL A 30 6.94 -6.17 -4.19
C VAL A 30 5.49 -5.79 -4.46
N PHE A 31 5.07 -4.63 -3.96
CA PHE A 31 3.74 -4.06 -4.12
C PHE A 31 3.78 -2.69 -4.79
N SER A 32 2.65 -2.31 -5.39
CA SER A 32 2.34 -0.93 -5.75
C SER A 32 1.05 -0.46 -5.08
N VAL A 33 0.96 0.81 -4.72
CA VAL A 33 -0.30 1.43 -4.27
C VAL A 33 -0.98 2.06 -5.48
N ARG A 34 -2.26 1.75 -5.66
CA ARG A 34 -3.10 2.31 -6.73
C ARG A 34 -4.35 2.96 -6.15
N ASP A 35 -4.87 3.99 -6.82
CA ASP A 35 -6.19 4.55 -6.48
C ASP A 35 -7.34 3.67 -7.00
N ARG A 36 -8.58 4.10 -6.72
CA ARG A 36 -9.82 3.50 -7.23
C ARG A 36 -9.91 3.38 -8.77
N ASN A 37 -9.12 4.15 -9.51
CA ASN A 37 -9.08 4.12 -10.97
C ASN A 37 -7.91 3.24 -11.49
N ASN A 38 -7.32 2.40 -10.64
CA ASN A 38 -6.13 1.60 -10.93
C ASN A 38 -4.89 2.43 -11.30
N LYS A 39 -4.85 3.73 -11.00
CA LYS A 39 -3.68 4.57 -11.27
C LYS A 39 -2.67 4.42 -10.14
N ARG A 40 -1.41 4.13 -10.50
CA ARG A 40 -0.30 4.02 -9.53
C ARG A 40 -0.04 5.37 -8.86
N ILE A 41 0.13 5.35 -7.54
CA ILE A 41 0.44 6.55 -6.76
C ILE A 41 1.95 6.84 -6.85
N PRO A 42 2.37 8.05 -7.27
CA PRO A 42 3.77 8.43 -7.27
C PRO A 42 4.42 8.27 -5.88
N GLY A 43 5.64 7.74 -5.83
CA GLY A 43 6.34 7.42 -4.57
C GLY A 43 5.95 6.07 -3.95
N TYR A 44 4.87 5.44 -4.42
CA TYR A 44 4.38 4.14 -3.95
C TYR A 44 4.23 3.13 -5.09
N THR A 45 5.02 3.29 -6.16
CA THR A 45 4.96 2.44 -7.35
C THR A 45 5.72 1.11 -7.21
N LYS A 46 6.68 1.04 -6.28
CA LYS A 46 7.48 -0.15 -5.99
C LYS A 46 7.89 -0.14 -4.51
N LEU A 47 7.16 -0.89 -3.70
CA LEU A 47 7.39 -1.04 -2.27
C LEU A 47 7.73 -2.49 -1.98
N THR A 48 8.82 -2.75 -1.27
CA THR A 48 9.24 -4.11 -0.92
C THR A 48 8.96 -4.36 0.55
N THR A 49 8.40 -5.52 0.89
CA THR A 49 8.25 -5.92 2.29
C THR A 49 9.63 -6.08 2.93
N ASN A 50 9.81 -5.48 4.11
CA ASN A 50 11.04 -5.59 4.90
C ASN A 50 11.14 -6.93 5.65
N GLY A 51 12.17 -7.11 6.49
CA GLY A 51 12.36 -8.32 7.31
C GLY A 51 11.21 -8.66 8.28
N ASN A 52 10.30 -7.72 8.57
CA ASN A 52 9.08 -7.97 9.33
C ASN A 52 7.86 -8.25 8.42
N GLY A 53 8.07 -8.40 7.12
CA GLY A 53 7.01 -8.53 6.12
C GLY A 53 6.21 -7.25 5.89
N GLN A 54 6.71 -6.08 6.28
CA GLN A 54 5.92 -4.85 6.31
C GLN A 54 6.25 -3.86 5.19
N ILE A 55 5.21 -3.14 4.75
CA ILE A 55 5.26 -1.98 3.87
C ILE A 55 4.48 -0.85 4.52
N GLU A 56 5.01 0.37 4.46
CA GLU A 56 4.36 1.55 5.00
C GLU A 56 4.12 2.59 3.90
N ALA A 57 2.87 3.04 3.76
CA ALA A 57 2.48 4.14 2.88
C ALA A 57 1.97 5.31 3.72
N LYS A 58 2.69 6.45 3.70
CA LYS A 58 2.37 7.66 4.48
C LYS A 58 1.81 8.77 3.59
N ASN A 59 1.28 9.81 4.21
CA ASN A 59 0.92 11.05 3.51
C ASN A 59 -0.04 10.82 2.33
N LEU A 60 -0.84 9.76 2.35
CA LEU A 60 -1.86 9.52 1.32
C LEU A 60 -2.96 10.55 1.50
N LEU A 61 -3.38 11.18 0.40
CA LEU A 61 -4.53 12.07 0.41
C LEU A 61 -5.79 11.26 0.79
N PRO A 62 -6.86 11.90 1.31
CA PRO A 62 -8.14 11.24 1.45
C PRO A 62 -8.59 10.60 0.14
N GLY A 63 -8.88 9.31 0.17
CA GLY A 63 -9.27 8.55 -1.01
C GLY A 63 -9.25 7.05 -0.76
N GLU A 64 -9.70 6.31 -1.77
CA GLU A 64 -9.68 4.84 -1.78
C GLU A 64 -8.42 4.36 -2.50
N TYR A 65 -7.70 3.44 -1.85
CA TYR A 65 -6.45 2.87 -2.34
C TYR A 65 -6.43 1.37 -2.18
N GLN A 66 -5.63 0.72 -3.01
CA GLN A 66 -5.37 -0.71 -2.96
C GLN A 66 -3.88 -0.98 -3.09
N PHE A 67 -3.40 -1.98 -2.36
CA PHE A 67 -2.07 -2.55 -2.56
C PHE A 67 -2.20 -3.68 -3.58
N VAL A 68 -1.40 -3.62 -4.64
CA VAL A 68 -1.35 -4.64 -5.69
C VAL A 68 0.01 -5.31 -5.64
N GLU A 69 0.04 -6.63 -5.45
CA GLU A 69 1.28 -7.42 -5.50
C GLU A 69 1.78 -7.48 -6.95
N GLU A 70 2.97 -6.94 -7.20
CA GLU A 70 3.62 -6.95 -8.51
C GLU A 70 4.63 -8.09 -8.63
N LYS A 71 5.20 -8.54 -7.50
CA LYS A 71 6.12 -9.68 -7.44
C LYS A 71 6.01 -10.37 -6.08
N ALA A 72 5.88 -11.69 -6.09
CA ALA A 72 5.97 -12.48 -4.87
C ALA A 72 7.42 -12.57 -4.32
N PRO A 73 7.57 -12.87 -3.01
CA PRO A 73 8.84 -13.27 -2.41
C PRO A 73 9.49 -14.45 -3.13
N GLU A 74 10.79 -14.63 -2.90
CA GLU A 74 11.52 -15.78 -3.43
C GLU A 74 10.92 -17.10 -2.91
N HIS A 75 10.71 -18.07 -3.81
CA HIS A 75 10.01 -19.35 -3.55
C HIS A 75 8.49 -19.26 -3.28
N TYR A 76 7.85 -18.09 -3.43
CA TYR A 76 6.40 -17.94 -3.35
C TYR A 76 5.81 -17.61 -4.71
N GLU A 77 4.61 -18.12 -4.98
CA GLU A 77 3.82 -17.72 -6.13
C GLU A 77 3.07 -16.42 -5.84
N ILE A 78 2.87 -15.61 -6.88
CA ILE A 78 2.10 -14.37 -6.78
C ILE A 78 0.66 -14.72 -6.43
N ASP A 79 0.09 -14.08 -5.40
CA ASP A 79 -1.29 -14.36 -5.00
C ASP A 79 -2.24 -13.73 -6.05
N LYS A 80 -2.56 -14.50 -7.09
CA LYS A 80 -3.56 -14.13 -8.09
C LYS A 80 -4.94 -14.45 -7.53
N LYS A 81 -5.49 -13.54 -6.75
CA LYS A 81 -6.94 -13.50 -6.50
C LYS A 81 -7.67 -12.78 -7.63
#